data_AF-A0AAN6DNA1-F1
#
_entry.id   AF-A0AAN6DNA1-F1
#
_cell.length_a   1.000
_cell.length_b   1.000
_cell.length_c   1.000
_cell.angle_alpha   90.00
_cell.angle_beta   90.00
_cell.angle_gamma   90.00
#
_symmetry.space_group_name_H-M   'P 1'
#
loop_
_entity.id
_entity.type
_entity.pdbx_description
1 polymer ?
#
loop_
_entity_poly.entity_id
_entity_poly.type
_entity_poly.pdbx_seq_one_letter_code
_entity_poly.pdbx_strand_id
1 'polypeptide(L)'
;MSLMLPNLSDFGDLSTQASPSKARAEALEVHSWSMVLTWLSALYHPSPIPSFERNAATLKALQSLMTENVAADKLRDLLFQAQLEELKVSQVSSSIPADDRPNSLLRLLNSSLAKPAESALESLASSAILLGCPTSNTDKSMVDNLSTQILKMPHDIFELETQLSSINGLVSDLQTEMNQLQTPVVGHQDDYQPENDESASDLEVLPSTPGFPTYTAINYSQLHAQTLQHQRETKQLLLKRSEYEDRVTALQRQAASRSIAGPTFADLASKQGDIDAKERRVETLEKAIREFNGLPPDVDVSRAEVQRAQTELDTLKRIRDELFQSLGG
;
A
#
# COMPACT_ATOMS: atom_id res chain seq x y z
N MET A 1 15.34 30.51 65.40
CA MET A 1 15.28 31.68 64.49
C MET A 1 14.09 31.45 63.57
N SER A 2 12.93 31.91 64.02
CA SER A 2 12.17 33.02 63.42
C SER A 2 11.72 32.76 61.98
N LEU A 3 10.44 32.43 61.92
CA LEU A 3 9.54 32.45 60.78
C LEU A 3 9.59 33.80 60.04
N MET A 4 9.64 33.76 58.71
CA MET A 4 9.07 34.81 57.87
C MET A 4 8.52 34.18 56.60
N LEU A 5 7.21 33.95 56.59
CA LEU A 5 6.41 33.84 55.38
C LEU A 5 6.36 35.22 54.70
N PRO A 6 6.48 35.29 53.37
CA PRO A 6 5.82 36.32 52.58
C PRO A 6 4.53 35.77 51.98
N ASN A 7 3.42 36.33 52.47
CA ASN A 7 2.15 36.62 51.80
C ASN A 7 1.46 35.53 50.94
N LEU A 8 0.43 34.93 51.55
CA LEU A 8 -0.60 34.09 50.92
C LEU A 8 -1.78 34.89 50.31
N SER A 9 -1.58 36.15 49.94
CA SER A 9 -2.69 37.07 49.66
C SER A 9 -2.93 37.38 48.17
N ASP A 10 -2.25 36.72 47.23
CA ASP A 10 -2.32 37.06 45.80
C ASP A 10 -3.00 35.99 44.92
N PHE A 11 -3.66 35.00 45.53
CA PHE A 11 -4.45 33.98 44.81
C PHE A 11 -5.93 34.36 44.63
N GLY A 12 -6.29 35.61 44.96
CA GLY A 12 -7.68 36.08 44.99
C GLY A 12 -8.26 36.55 43.66
N ASP A 13 -7.45 36.81 42.62
CA ASP A 13 -7.89 37.63 41.48
C ASP A 13 -7.85 36.98 40.08
N LEU A 14 -7.60 35.67 39.96
CA LEU A 14 -7.66 35.00 38.64
C LEU A 14 -8.88 34.10 38.41
N SER A 15 -9.68 33.81 39.45
CA SER A 15 -10.87 32.95 39.28
C SER A 15 -12.09 33.68 38.71
N THR A 16 -11.99 34.99 38.42
CA THR A 16 -13.16 35.85 38.18
C THR A 16 -13.14 36.60 36.84
N GLN A 17 -12.43 36.11 35.81
CA GLN A 17 -12.47 36.73 34.46
C GLN A 17 -12.60 35.78 33.27
N ALA A 18 -12.75 34.47 33.46
CA ALA A 18 -13.18 33.61 32.38
C ALA A 18 -14.71 33.60 32.30
N SER A 19 -15.29 34.43 31.43
CA SER A 19 -16.69 34.27 31.03
C SER A 19 -16.92 32.80 30.63
N PRO A 20 -18.02 32.13 31.04
CA PRO A 20 -18.24 30.70 30.77
C PRO A 20 -18.06 30.29 29.30
N SER A 21 -18.34 31.20 28.37
CA SER A 21 -18.11 31.02 26.94
C SER A 21 -16.63 30.99 26.55
N LYS A 22 -15.78 31.79 27.21
CA LYS A 22 -14.32 31.83 27.00
C LYS A 22 -13.65 30.57 27.55
N ALA A 23 -14.06 30.14 28.75
CA ALA A 23 -13.58 28.88 29.34
C ALA A 23 -13.93 27.66 28.47
N ARG A 24 -15.12 27.66 27.84
CA ARG A 24 -15.52 26.61 26.88
C ARG A 24 -14.67 26.62 25.61
N ALA A 25 -14.37 27.79 25.06
CA ALA A 25 -13.51 27.90 23.87
C ALA A 25 -12.09 27.40 24.16
N GLU A 26 -11.50 27.81 25.28
CA GLU A 26 -10.18 27.35 25.72
C GLU A 26 -10.15 25.84 25.98
N ALA A 27 -11.22 25.27 26.57
CA ALA A 27 -11.33 23.83 26.77
C ALA A 27 -11.39 23.03 25.45
N LEU A 28 -12.09 23.55 24.43
CA LEU A 28 -12.14 22.94 23.10
C LEU A 28 -10.78 23.00 22.40
N GLU A 29 -10.07 24.12 22.52
CA GLU A 29 -8.72 24.27 21.99
C GLU A 29 -7.74 23.29 22.67
N VAL A 30 -7.77 23.17 24.00
CA VAL A 30 -6.96 22.21 24.75
C VAL A 30 -7.27 20.77 24.32
N HIS A 31 -8.54 20.43 24.12
CA HIS A 31 -8.93 19.11 23.63
C HIS A 31 -8.42 18.85 22.21
N SER A 32 -8.57 19.80 21.29
CA SER A 32 -8.08 19.67 19.92
C SER A 32 -6.55 19.50 19.85
N TRP A 33 -5.81 20.21 20.71
CA TRP A 33 -4.36 20.01 20.86
C TRP A 33 -4.02 18.63 21.41
N SER A 34 -4.76 18.13 22.40
CA SER A 34 -4.54 16.80 22.95
C SER A 34 -4.73 15.71 21.88
N MET A 35 -5.76 15.84 21.05
CA MET A 35 -6.07 14.90 19.97
C MET A 35 -4.95 14.88 18.91
N VAL A 36 -4.48 16.06 18.49
CA VAL A 36 -3.35 16.19 17.55
C VAL A 36 -2.05 15.64 18.14
N LEU A 37 -1.76 15.89 19.42
CA LEU A 37 -0.55 15.39 20.07
C LEU A 37 -0.55 13.87 20.23
N THR A 38 -1.70 13.27 20.57
CA THR A 38 -1.83 11.81 20.58
C THR A 38 -1.60 11.22 19.20
N TRP A 39 -2.19 11.82 18.15
CA TRP A 39 -1.98 11.39 16.77
C TRP A 39 -0.51 11.52 16.32
N LEU A 40 0.14 12.65 16.59
CA LEU A 40 1.57 12.85 16.30
C LEU A 40 2.46 11.88 17.09
N SER A 41 2.14 11.60 18.35
CA SER A 41 2.91 10.63 19.14
C SER A 41 2.87 9.23 18.52
N ALA A 42 1.71 8.80 18.03
CA ALA A 42 1.55 7.53 17.34
C ALA A 42 2.32 7.48 16.01
N LEU A 43 2.37 8.60 15.28
CA LEU A 43 3.04 8.69 13.98
C LEU A 43 4.58 8.71 14.10
N TYR A 44 5.12 9.36 15.13
CA TYR A 44 6.56 9.57 15.26
C TYR A 44 7.27 8.52 16.13
N HIS A 45 6.58 7.58 16.79
CA HIS A 45 7.25 6.56 17.60
C HIS A 45 8.27 5.73 16.79
N PRO A 46 9.54 5.59 17.27
CA PRO A 46 10.08 5.96 18.58
C PRO A 46 10.76 7.35 18.66
N SER A 47 10.80 8.12 17.58
CA SER A 47 11.40 9.46 17.55
C SER A 47 10.55 10.51 18.29
N PRO A 48 11.19 11.49 18.97
CA PRO A 48 10.45 12.58 19.60
C PRO A 48 9.82 13.48 18.52
N ILE A 49 8.62 13.99 18.81
CA ILE A 49 7.91 14.92 17.92
C ILE A 49 8.81 16.16 17.72
N PRO A 50 9.09 16.58 16.47
CA PRO A 50 9.83 17.80 16.19
C PRO A 50 9.16 19.02 16.84
N SER A 51 9.96 19.97 17.34
CA SER A 51 9.43 21.22 17.88
C SER A 51 8.70 22.02 16.79
N PHE A 52 7.48 22.47 17.06
CA PHE A 52 6.70 23.30 16.14
C PHE A 52 6.03 24.46 16.88
N GLU A 53 5.72 25.52 16.14
CA GLU A 53 5.01 26.68 16.66
C GLU A 53 3.55 26.35 16.96
N ARG A 54 3.12 26.61 18.19
CA ARG A 54 1.73 26.44 18.63
C ARG A 54 0.93 27.69 18.26
N ASN A 55 0.34 27.66 17.07
CA ASN A 55 -0.46 28.73 16.51
C ASN A 55 -1.85 28.18 16.15
N ALA A 56 -2.89 29.01 16.20
CA ALA A 56 -4.23 28.62 15.76
C ALA A 56 -4.27 28.17 14.29
N ALA A 57 -3.42 28.77 13.44
CA ALA A 57 -3.26 28.34 12.05
C ALA A 57 -2.63 26.93 11.95
N THR A 58 -1.63 26.63 12.78
CA THR A 58 -0.98 25.31 12.79
C THR A 58 -1.89 24.23 13.36
N LEU A 59 -2.69 24.55 14.39
CA LEU A 59 -3.73 23.67 14.92
C LEU A 59 -4.73 23.27 13.83
N LYS A 60 -5.29 24.26 13.11
CA LYS A 60 -6.28 24.01 12.06
C LYS A 60 -5.70 23.17 10.91
N ALA A 61 -4.46 23.47 10.50
CA ALA A 61 -3.76 22.69 9.47
C ALA A 61 -3.51 21.24 9.91
N LEU A 62 -3.01 21.04 11.14
CA LEU A 62 -2.75 19.71 11.70
C LEU A 62 -4.04 18.92 11.92
N GLN A 63 -5.13 19.57 12.33
CA GLN A 63 -6.42 18.93 12.48
C GLN A 63 -6.98 18.49 11.13
N SER A 64 -6.91 19.35 10.10
CA SER A 64 -7.34 19.00 8.75
C SER A 64 -6.54 17.81 8.20
N LEU A 65 -5.22 17.82 8.41
CA LEU A 65 -4.34 16.75 7.96
C LEU A 65 -4.56 15.46 8.76
N MET A 66 -4.81 15.56 10.07
CA MET A 66 -5.19 14.41 10.90
C MET A 66 -6.49 13.79 10.40
N THR A 67 -7.54 14.58 10.12
CA THR A 67 -8.82 14.03 9.65
C THR A 67 -8.70 13.40 8.27
N GLU A 68 -7.92 14.01 7.37
CA GLU A 68 -7.67 13.47 6.03
C GLU A 68 -6.86 12.18 6.10
N ASN A 69 -5.79 12.13 6.90
CA ASN A 69 -5.00 10.91 7.09
C ASN A 69 -5.83 9.79 7.74
N VAL A 70 -6.63 10.10 8.75
CA VAL A 70 -7.52 9.10 9.36
C VAL A 70 -8.56 8.60 8.35
N ALA A 71 -9.04 9.46 7.43
CA ALA A 71 -9.92 9.03 6.36
C ALA A 71 -9.17 8.13 5.35
N ALA A 72 -7.95 8.49 4.96
CA ALA A 72 -7.11 7.69 4.08
C ALA A 72 -6.76 6.32 4.69
N ASP A 73 -6.44 6.26 5.99
CA ASP A 73 -6.18 5.01 6.70
C ASP A 73 -7.42 4.10 6.69
N LYS A 74 -8.61 4.66 6.95
CA LYS A 74 -9.87 3.90 6.84
C LYS A 74 -10.11 3.38 5.43
N LEU A 75 -9.85 4.19 4.39
CA LEU A 75 -9.97 3.75 3.01
C LEU A 75 -9.00 2.60 2.72
N ARG A 76 -7.76 2.69 3.20
CA ARG A 76 -6.76 1.63 3.04
C ARG A 76 -7.21 0.33 3.72
N ASP A 77 -7.77 0.42 4.92
CA ASP A 77 -8.29 -0.73 5.64
C ASP A 77 -9.49 -1.37 4.92
N LEU A 78 -10.40 -0.55 4.37
CA LEU A 78 -11.52 -1.03 3.57
C LEU A 78 -11.05 -1.72 2.27
N LEU A 79 -10.07 -1.14 1.58
CA LEU A 79 -9.47 -1.75 0.39
C LEU A 79 -8.82 -3.09 0.73
N PHE A 80 -8.10 -3.16 1.84
CA PHE A 80 -7.49 -4.40 2.30
C PHE A 80 -8.55 -5.47 2.63
N GLN A 81 -9.65 -5.09 3.29
CA GLN A 81 -10.77 -5.99 3.56
C GLN A 81 -11.42 -6.48 2.26
N ALA A 82 -11.68 -5.59 1.30
CA ALA A 82 -12.23 -5.95 0.00
C ALA A 82 -11.32 -6.95 -0.74
N GLN A 83 -10.01 -6.71 -0.77
CA GLN A 83 -9.05 -7.65 -1.35
C GLN A 83 -9.07 -9.03 -0.66
N LEU A 84 -9.18 -9.07 0.66
CA LEU A 84 -9.31 -10.33 1.40
C LEU A 84 -10.61 -11.07 1.05
N GLU A 85 -11.71 -10.35 0.85
CA GLU A 85 -12.99 -10.94 0.42
C GLU A 85 -12.90 -11.47 -1.01
N GLU A 86 -12.32 -10.72 -1.95
CA GLU A 86 -12.07 -11.18 -3.33
C GLU A 86 -11.22 -12.45 -3.37
N LEU A 87 -10.17 -12.52 -2.55
CA LEU A 87 -9.33 -13.73 -2.43
C LEU A 87 -10.11 -14.91 -1.87
N LYS A 88 -10.95 -14.70 -0.86
CA LYS A 88 -11.81 -15.76 -0.31
C LYS A 88 -12.82 -16.26 -1.34
N VAL A 89 -13.47 -15.35 -2.07
CA VAL A 89 -14.42 -15.69 -3.15
C VAL A 89 -13.70 -16.46 -4.27
N SER A 90 -12.49 -16.04 -4.63
CA SER A 90 -11.65 -16.73 -5.62
C SER A 90 -11.21 -18.10 -5.11
N GLN A 91 -10.87 -18.24 -3.82
CA GLN A 91 -10.50 -19.52 -3.22
C GLN A 91 -11.68 -20.50 -3.20
N VAL A 92 -12.87 -20.04 -2.84
CA VAL A 92 -14.12 -20.82 -2.90
C VAL A 92 -14.47 -21.19 -4.35
N SER A 93 -14.17 -20.31 -5.31
CA SER A 93 -14.35 -20.59 -6.75
C SER A 93 -13.27 -21.51 -7.33
N SER A 94 -12.14 -21.68 -6.63
CA SER A 94 -11.00 -22.52 -7.04
C SER A 94 -11.04 -23.94 -6.48
N SER A 95 -12.04 -24.31 -5.68
CA SER A 95 -12.29 -25.69 -5.25
C SER A 95 -12.89 -26.55 -6.37
N ILE A 96 -12.42 -26.36 -7.61
CA ILE A 96 -12.78 -27.12 -8.79
C ILE A 96 -11.66 -28.14 -9.04
N PRO A 97 -11.99 -29.42 -9.33
CA PRO A 97 -11.01 -30.47 -9.56
C PRO A 97 -9.97 -30.09 -10.63
N ALA A 98 -8.76 -30.65 -10.49
CA ALA A 98 -7.54 -30.25 -11.19
C ALA A 98 -7.61 -30.22 -12.73
N ASP A 99 -8.60 -30.90 -13.33
CA ASP A 99 -8.76 -31.02 -14.78
C ASP A 99 -9.43 -29.81 -15.45
N ASP A 100 -10.12 -28.92 -14.72
CA ASP A 100 -10.87 -27.80 -15.33
C ASP A 100 -10.21 -26.42 -15.11
N ARG A 101 -9.02 -26.40 -14.48
CA ARG A 101 -8.19 -25.20 -14.29
C ARG A 101 -7.82 -24.45 -15.58
N PRO A 102 -7.45 -25.12 -16.70
CA PRO A 102 -7.13 -24.38 -17.92
C PRO A 102 -8.38 -23.70 -18.51
N ASN A 103 -9.54 -24.35 -18.47
CA ASN A 103 -10.79 -23.77 -18.97
C ASN A 103 -11.32 -22.67 -18.06
N SER A 104 -11.12 -22.77 -16.75
CA SER A 104 -11.51 -21.73 -15.79
C SER A 104 -10.62 -20.50 -15.92
N LEU A 105 -9.32 -20.67 -16.15
CA LEU A 105 -8.38 -19.58 -16.44
C LEU A 105 -8.74 -18.89 -17.76
N LEU A 106 -9.05 -19.66 -18.80
CA LEU A 106 -9.53 -19.10 -20.08
C LEU A 106 -10.85 -18.34 -19.91
N ARG A 107 -11.79 -18.84 -19.09
CA ARG A 107 -13.02 -18.10 -18.76
C ARG A 107 -12.74 -16.80 -18.00
N LEU A 108 -11.82 -16.83 -17.04
CA LEU A 108 -11.42 -15.66 -16.25
C LEU A 108 -10.72 -14.60 -17.12
N LEU A 109 -9.83 -15.04 -18.02
CA LEU A 109 -9.20 -14.16 -19.01
C LEU A 109 -10.25 -13.58 -19.95
N ASN A 110 -11.19 -14.39 -20.44
CA ASN A 110 -12.24 -13.90 -21.32
C ASN A 110 -13.20 -12.92 -20.61
N SER A 111 -13.44 -13.10 -19.31
CA SER A 111 -14.26 -12.15 -18.54
C SER A 111 -13.50 -10.87 -18.13
N SER A 112 -12.18 -10.93 -18.03
CA SER A 112 -11.34 -9.78 -17.64
C SER A 112 -10.85 -8.96 -18.83
N LEU A 113 -10.95 -9.49 -20.05
CA LEU A 113 -10.64 -8.75 -21.26
C LEU A 113 -11.75 -7.75 -21.60
N ALA A 114 -11.35 -6.53 -21.96
CA ALA A 114 -12.28 -5.54 -22.52
C ALA A 114 -12.76 -6.01 -23.91
N LYS A 115 -14.04 -5.75 -24.24
CA LYS A 115 -14.65 -6.14 -25.54
C LYS A 115 -13.83 -5.81 -26.79
N PRO A 116 -13.12 -4.65 -26.88
CA PRO A 116 -12.25 -4.37 -28.02
C PRO A 116 -11.08 -5.36 -28.16
N ALA A 117 -10.54 -5.84 -27.03
CA ALA A 117 -9.41 -6.77 -27.01
C ALA A 117 -9.80 -8.16 -27.53
N GLU A 118 -11.04 -8.60 -27.30
CA GLU A 118 -11.58 -9.83 -27.87
C GLU A 118 -11.58 -9.79 -29.41
N SER A 119 -12.04 -8.67 -30.00
CA SER A 119 -12.02 -8.49 -31.46
C SER A 119 -10.60 -8.45 -32.05
N ALA A 120 -9.64 -7.88 -31.30
CA ALA A 120 -8.26 -7.80 -31.72
C ALA A 120 -7.57 -9.18 -31.69
N LEU A 121 -7.84 -9.99 -30.66
CA LEU A 121 -7.35 -11.36 -30.56
C LEU A 121 -7.99 -12.27 -31.61
N GLU A 122 -9.27 -12.12 -31.90
CA GLU A 122 -9.95 -12.86 -32.97
C GLU A 122 -9.38 -12.50 -34.34
N SER A 123 -9.11 -11.21 -34.58
CA SER A 123 -8.46 -10.76 -35.81
C SER A 123 -7.01 -11.24 -35.92
N LEU A 124 -6.29 -11.32 -34.79
CA LEU A 124 -4.93 -11.86 -34.73
C LEU A 124 -4.94 -13.38 -35.00
N ALA A 125 -5.83 -14.13 -34.35
CA ALA A 125 -5.99 -15.57 -34.57
C ALA A 125 -6.39 -15.86 -36.02
N SER A 126 -7.33 -15.09 -36.56
CA SER A 126 -7.71 -15.16 -37.97
C SER A 126 -6.55 -14.86 -38.91
N SER A 127 -5.72 -13.85 -38.60
CA SER A 127 -4.53 -13.54 -39.38
C SER A 127 -3.47 -14.65 -39.29
N ALA A 128 -3.26 -15.24 -38.12
CA ALA A 128 -2.33 -16.33 -37.90
C ALA A 128 -2.74 -17.61 -38.64
N ILE A 129 -4.05 -17.89 -38.69
CA ILE A 129 -4.61 -18.98 -39.50
C ILE A 129 -4.40 -18.69 -41.00
N LEU A 130 -4.64 -17.46 -41.44
CA LEU A 130 -4.45 -17.06 -42.84
C LEU A 130 -2.98 -17.13 -43.27
N LEU A 131 -2.06 -16.79 -42.35
CA LEU A 131 -0.61 -16.88 -42.50
C LEU A 131 -0.07 -18.31 -42.36
N GLY A 132 -0.94 -19.29 -42.06
CA GLY A 132 -0.58 -20.70 -41.96
C GLY A 132 0.34 -21.01 -40.77
N CYS A 133 0.29 -20.22 -39.69
CA CYS A 133 1.02 -20.53 -38.47
C CYS A 133 0.47 -21.84 -37.87
N PRO A 134 1.27 -22.92 -37.77
CA PRO A 134 0.78 -24.19 -37.24
C PRO A 134 0.51 -24.06 -35.75
N THR A 135 -0.75 -23.98 -35.36
CA THR A 135 -1.21 -23.98 -33.96
C THR A 135 -1.07 -25.35 -33.28
N SER A 136 -0.47 -26.35 -33.95
CA SER A 136 -0.43 -27.75 -33.51
C SER A 136 0.87 -28.19 -32.84
N ASN A 137 1.88 -27.32 -32.70
CA ASN A 137 2.99 -27.60 -31.80
C ASN A 137 3.17 -26.40 -30.88
N THR A 138 2.55 -26.48 -29.71
CA THR A 138 2.77 -25.56 -28.60
C THR A 138 4.19 -25.80 -28.05
N ASP A 139 5.20 -25.42 -28.82
CA ASP A 139 6.52 -25.17 -28.23
C ASP A 139 6.30 -24.06 -27.21
N LYS A 140 6.58 -24.38 -25.94
CA LYS A 140 6.53 -23.44 -24.79
C LYS A 140 7.10 -22.05 -25.15
N SER A 141 8.08 -22.02 -26.06
CA SER A 141 8.67 -20.82 -26.64
C SER A 141 7.67 -19.77 -27.18
N MET A 142 6.55 -20.14 -27.82
CA MET A 142 5.62 -19.11 -28.35
C MET A 142 4.78 -18.48 -27.23
N VAL A 143 4.34 -19.27 -26.26
CA VAL A 143 3.62 -18.78 -25.07
C VAL A 143 4.58 -18.00 -24.15
N ASP A 144 5.84 -18.43 -24.05
CA ASP A 144 6.89 -17.71 -23.34
C ASP A 144 7.21 -16.38 -24.05
N ASN A 145 7.22 -16.34 -25.38
CA ASN A 145 7.37 -15.09 -26.14
C ASN A 145 6.15 -14.17 -25.97
N LEU A 146 4.93 -14.69 -25.99
CA LEU A 146 3.73 -13.88 -25.78
C LEU A 146 3.69 -13.33 -24.35
N SER A 147 3.99 -14.15 -23.34
CA SER A 147 4.02 -13.73 -21.94
C SER A 147 5.13 -12.71 -21.67
N THR A 148 6.32 -12.90 -22.24
CA THR A 148 7.40 -11.89 -22.15
C THR A 148 7.01 -10.60 -22.88
N GLN A 149 6.31 -10.67 -24.00
CA GLN A 149 5.83 -9.49 -24.72
C GLN A 149 4.68 -8.77 -23.98
N ILE A 150 3.77 -9.51 -23.35
CA ILE A 150 2.71 -8.98 -22.48
C ILE A 150 3.30 -8.29 -21.26
N LEU A 151 4.39 -8.82 -20.69
CA LEU A 151 5.08 -8.18 -19.56
C LEU A 151 5.93 -6.98 -20.00
N LYS A 152 6.49 -7.01 -21.21
CA LYS A 152 7.27 -5.91 -21.76
C LYS A 152 6.41 -4.69 -22.10
N MET A 153 5.19 -4.88 -22.58
CA MET A 153 4.36 -3.75 -23.02
C MET A 153 3.99 -2.76 -21.89
N PRO A 154 3.56 -3.19 -20.69
CA PRO A 154 3.37 -2.30 -19.54
C PRO A 154 4.65 -1.60 -19.09
N HIS A 155 5.81 -2.26 -19.24
CA HIS A 155 7.10 -1.65 -18.94
C HIS A 155 7.41 -0.51 -19.91
N ASP A 156 7.28 -0.76 -21.21
CA ASP A 156 7.48 0.24 -22.27
C ASP A 156 6.46 1.39 -22.13
N ILE A 157 5.20 1.11 -21.75
CA ILE A 157 4.18 2.13 -21.47
C ILE A 157 4.61 3.02 -20.30
N PHE A 158 5.04 2.44 -19.18
CA PHE A 158 5.47 3.20 -18.01
C PHE A 158 6.70 4.06 -18.31
N GLU A 159 7.66 3.53 -19.09
CA GLU A 159 8.83 4.28 -19.53
C GLU A 159 8.43 5.48 -20.41
N LEU A 160 7.51 5.29 -21.35
CA LEU A 160 6.99 6.38 -22.18
C LEU A 160 6.21 7.41 -21.35
N GLU A 161 5.42 6.98 -20.36
CA GLU A 161 4.71 7.89 -19.44
C GLU A 161 5.67 8.71 -18.58
N THR A 162 6.76 8.10 -18.09
CA THR A 162 7.80 8.82 -17.35
C THR A 162 8.55 9.81 -18.24
N GLN A 163 8.86 9.43 -19.49
CA GLN A 163 9.44 10.34 -20.47
C GLN A 163 8.50 11.52 -20.79
N LEU A 164 7.21 11.27 -20.97
CA LEU A 164 6.21 12.33 -21.21
C LEU A 164 6.10 13.27 -20.02
N SER A 165 6.11 12.75 -18.79
CA SER A 165 6.09 13.57 -17.58
C SER A 165 7.32 14.48 -17.50
N SER A 166 8.51 13.94 -17.83
CA SER A 166 9.76 14.72 -17.90
C SER A 166 9.69 15.83 -18.94
N ILE A 167 9.21 15.53 -20.15
CA ILE A 167 9.02 16.53 -21.21
C ILE A 167 8.04 17.61 -20.77
N ASN A 168 6.91 17.23 -20.15
CA ASN A 168 5.93 18.20 -19.64
C ASN A 168 6.51 19.09 -18.53
N GLY A 169 7.37 18.55 -17.66
CA GLY A 169 8.12 19.32 -16.68
C GLY A 169 9.01 20.36 -17.36
N LEU A 170 9.81 19.95 -18.34
CA LEU A 170 10.69 20.85 -19.09
C LEU A 170 9.89 21.92 -19.86
N VAL A 171 8.74 21.57 -20.44
CA VAL A 171 7.84 22.52 -21.09
C VAL A 171 7.30 23.54 -20.10
N SER A 172 6.91 23.11 -18.89
CA SER A 172 6.48 24.01 -17.83
C SER A 172 7.61 24.94 -17.38
N ASP A 173 8.82 24.41 -17.22
CA ASP A 173 10.00 25.21 -16.84
C ASP A 173 10.31 26.27 -17.90
N LEU A 174 10.34 25.90 -19.17
CA LEU A 174 10.51 26.86 -20.28
C LEU A 174 9.39 27.89 -20.32
N GLN A 175 8.14 27.51 -20.07
CA GLN A 175 7.04 28.46 -19.97
C GLN A 175 7.24 29.42 -18.80
N THR A 176 7.76 28.96 -17.66
CA THR A 176 8.05 29.83 -16.52
C THR A 176 9.21 30.78 -16.81
N GLU A 177 10.28 30.33 -17.48
CA GLU A 177 11.39 31.20 -17.90
C GLU A 177 10.94 32.23 -18.92
N MET A 178 10.11 31.82 -19.90
CA MET A 178 9.58 32.74 -20.88
C MET A 178 8.68 33.80 -20.23
N ASN A 179 7.85 33.42 -19.26
CA ASN A 179 7.05 34.36 -18.47
C ASN A 179 7.92 35.31 -17.62
N GLN A 180 9.03 34.83 -17.06
CA GLN A 180 10.00 35.66 -16.32
C GLN A 180 10.75 36.65 -17.22
N LEU A 181 11.06 36.25 -18.45
CA LEU A 181 11.67 37.16 -19.44
C LEU A 181 10.66 38.15 -20.04
N GLN A 182 9.37 37.82 -19.98
CA GLN A 182 8.28 38.62 -20.52
C GLN A 182 7.65 39.56 -19.48
N THR A 183 8.07 39.48 -18.20
CA THR A 183 7.85 40.59 -17.24
C THR A 183 8.57 41.83 -17.76
N PRO A 184 7.85 42.92 -18.08
CA PRO A 184 8.40 44.02 -18.85
C PRO A 184 9.50 44.73 -18.05
N VAL A 185 10.59 45.04 -18.77
CA VAL A 185 11.64 46.00 -18.42
C VAL A 185 11.01 47.38 -18.20
N VAL A 186 10.41 47.58 -17.03
CA VAL A 186 10.04 48.89 -16.48
C VAL A 186 10.84 49.03 -15.18
N GLY A 187 12.12 49.31 -15.38
CA GLY A 187 13.11 49.56 -14.34
C GLY A 187 14.28 50.33 -14.94
N HIS A 188 13.96 51.36 -15.76
CA HIS A 188 14.88 52.44 -16.07
C HIS A 188 14.34 53.67 -15.36
N GLN A 189 14.90 53.95 -14.19
CA GLN A 189 14.95 55.32 -13.71
C GLN A 189 16.31 55.53 -13.06
N ASP A 190 17.04 56.44 -13.69
CA ASP A 190 18.38 56.90 -13.40
C ASP A 190 18.60 57.22 -11.92
N ASP A 191 19.75 56.83 -11.39
CA ASP A 191 20.44 57.67 -10.41
C ASP A 191 21.93 57.71 -10.72
N TYR A 192 22.32 58.84 -11.32
CA TYR A 192 23.68 59.25 -11.59
C TYR A 192 24.18 60.04 -10.36
N GLN A 193 25.30 59.63 -9.77
CA GLN A 193 26.21 60.58 -9.10
C GLN A 193 27.67 60.12 -9.20
N PRO A 194 28.56 60.90 -9.84
CA PRO A 194 30.02 60.81 -9.69
C PRO A 194 30.50 61.71 -8.52
N GLU A 195 31.83 61.80 -8.34
CA GLU A 195 32.67 62.63 -7.44
C GLU A 195 33.53 61.72 -6.53
N ASN A 196 34.79 61.40 -6.90
CA ASN A 196 36.04 62.17 -6.84
C ASN A 196 36.79 62.04 -5.50
N ASP A 197 38.07 61.66 -5.62
CA ASP A 197 39.27 61.86 -4.76
C ASP A 197 40.02 60.53 -4.53
N GLU A 198 41.02 60.21 -5.34
CA GLU A 198 42.42 60.70 -5.25
C GLU A 198 43.05 60.52 -3.86
N SER A 199 43.84 59.46 -3.71
CA SER A 199 45.14 59.52 -3.04
C SER A 199 46.02 58.37 -3.51
N ALA A 200 46.93 58.74 -4.41
CA ALA A 200 48.11 57.99 -4.77
C ALA A 200 49.08 57.89 -3.58
N SER A 201 49.70 56.72 -3.41
CA SER A 201 50.98 56.40 -2.74
C SER A 201 50.98 54.86 -2.59
N ASP A 202 51.94 54.04 -3.00
CA ASP A 202 53.29 54.31 -3.50
C ASP A 202 53.89 52.96 -3.97
N LEU A 203 54.81 53.04 -4.92
CA LEU A 203 55.92 52.11 -5.23
C LEU A 203 55.69 50.73 -5.90
N GLU A 204 56.01 50.74 -7.20
CA GLU A 204 56.52 49.66 -8.05
C GLU A 204 57.65 48.82 -7.41
N VAL A 205 57.74 47.52 -7.75
CA VAL A 205 58.90 46.89 -8.44
C VAL A 205 58.42 45.58 -9.13
N LEU A 206 58.50 45.52 -10.47
CA LEU A 206 58.54 44.32 -11.34
C LEU A 206 60.03 43.95 -11.64
N PRO A 207 60.43 42.84 -12.31
CA PRO A 207 59.74 41.63 -12.80
C PRO A 207 60.49 40.29 -12.51
N SER A 208 59.92 39.17 -13.00
CA SER A 208 60.36 37.76 -12.93
C SER A 208 61.72 37.40 -13.55
N THR A 209 62.41 36.35 -13.07
CA THR A 209 63.01 35.22 -13.88
C THR A 209 63.60 34.08 -13.01
N PRO A 210 64.00 32.89 -13.54
CA PRO A 210 63.54 31.58 -13.03
C PRO A 210 64.66 30.62 -12.55
N GLY A 211 64.24 29.53 -11.89
CA GLY A 211 65.00 28.27 -11.81
C GLY A 211 65.60 27.94 -10.45
N PHE A 212 65.06 26.93 -9.78
CA PHE A 212 65.73 25.67 -9.38
C PHE A 212 64.68 24.74 -8.72
N PRO A 213 64.62 23.43 -9.07
CA PRO A 213 63.55 22.54 -8.65
C PRO A 213 63.82 21.95 -7.25
N THR A 214 63.05 22.39 -6.25
CA THR A 214 63.07 21.77 -4.92
C THR A 214 62.15 20.54 -4.91
N TYR A 215 62.69 19.41 -5.32
CA TYR A 215 62.01 18.10 -5.46
C TYR A 215 61.71 17.40 -4.11
N THR A 216 61.64 18.13 -2.99
CA THR A 216 61.43 17.54 -1.63
C THR A 216 60.31 18.19 -0.81
N ALA A 217 59.69 19.26 -1.31
CA ALA A 217 58.38 19.73 -0.82
C ALA A 217 57.22 18.89 -1.41
N ILE A 218 57.55 17.81 -2.11
CA ILE A 218 56.62 16.84 -2.67
C ILE A 218 56.01 16.04 -1.50
N ASN A 219 54.68 16.02 -1.45
CA ASN A 219 53.82 15.08 -0.73
C ASN A 219 53.39 15.38 0.72
N TYR A 220 53.99 16.30 1.49
CA TYR A 220 53.50 16.46 2.88
C TYR A 220 52.10 17.10 2.95
N SER A 221 51.85 18.15 2.16
CA SER A 221 50.54 18.81 2.07
C SER A 221 49.48 17.89 1.46
N GLN A 222 49.85 17.12 0.43
CA GLN A 222 48.98 16.15 -0.23
C GLN A 222 48.64 14.97 0.70
N LEU A 223 49.63 14.45 1.44
CA LEU A 223 49.43 13.39 2.44
C LEU A 223 48.56 13.88 3.60
N HIS A 224 48.73 15.12 4.04
CA HIS A 224 47.90 15.73 5.07
C HIS A 224 46.44 15.90 4.59
N ALA A 225 46.25 16.36 3.36
CA ALA A 225 44.92 16.47 2.74
C ALA A 225 44.23 15.10 2.62
N GLN A 226 44.96 14.07 2.19
CA GLN A 226 44.46 12.68 2.14
C GLN A 226 44.10 12.15 3.54
N THR A 227 44.93 12.44 4.54
CA THR A 227 44.66 12.04 5.94
C THR A 227 43.37 12.68 6.46
N LEU A 228 43.16 13.98 6.20
CA LEU A 228 41.92 14.66 6.58
C LEU A 228 40.71 14.11 5.83
N GLN A 229 40.86 13.76 4.56
CA GLN A 229 39.80 13.12 3.78
C GLN A 229 39.42 11.77 4.38
N HIS A 230 40.39 10.89 4.63
CA HIS A 230 40.14 9.58 5.24
C HIS A 230 39.53 9.70 6.65
N GLN A 231 39.91 10.71 7.42
CA GLN A 231 39.28 10.98 8.72
C GLN A 231 37.80 11.35 8.58
N ARG A 232 37.43 12.16 7.57
CA ARG A 232 36.02 12.50 7.29
C ARG A 232 35.23 11.28 6.82
N GLU A 233 35.79 10.51 5.89
CA GLU A 233 35.19 9.26 5.40
C GLU A 233 34.98 8.26 6.55
N THR A 234 35.97 8.11 7.43
CA THR A 234 35.87 7.22 8.60
C THR A 234 34.76 7.68 9.54
N LYS A 235 34.67 8.98 9.83
CA LYS A 235 33.58 9.54 10.65
C LYS A 235 32.21 9.29 10.02
N GLN A 236 32.09 9.47 8.70
CA GLN A 236 30.85 9.22 7.97
C GLN A 236 30.47 7.73 8.00
N LEU A 237 31.44 6.83 7.82
CA LEU A 237 31.22 5.39 7.89
C LEU A 237 30.82 4.94 9.30
N LEU A 238 31.39 5.54 10.35
CA LEU A 238 31.00 5.27 11.73
C LEU A 238 29.55 5.69 12.01
N LEU A 239 29.14 6.87 11.52
CA LEU A 239 27.75 7.33 11.63
C LEU A 239 26.78 6.41 10.87
N LYS A 240 27.14 6.01 9.64
CA LYS A 240 26.35 5.03 8.88
C LYS A 240 26.27 3.69 9.60
N ARG A 241 27.37 3.22 10.19
CA ARG A 241 27.39 1.97 10.95
C ARG A 241 26.40 2.03 12.13
N SER A 242 26.43 3.09 12.94
CA SER A 242 25.48 3.23 14.05
C SER A 242 24.04 3.30 13.55
N GLU A 243 23.78 4.00 12.43
CA GLU A 243 22.45 4.05 11.82
C GLU A 243 21.99 2.65 11.34
N TYR A 244 22.87 1.86 10.73
CA TYR A 244 22.55 0.48 10.34
C TYR A 244 22.34 -0.42 11.54
N GLU A 245 23.12 -0.27 12.62
CA GLU A 245 22.89 -0.98 13.88
C GLU A 245 21.51 -0.64 14.46
N ASP A 246 21.11 0.64 14.44
CA ASP A 246 19.77 1.08 14.86
C ASP A 246 18.67 0.51 13.94
N ARG A 247 18.87 0.52 12.62
CA ARG A 247 17.92 -0.10 11.67
C ARG A 247 17.78 -1.60 11.90
N VAL A 248 18.87 -2.31 12.16
CA VAL A 248 18.85 -3.76 12.45
C VAL A 248 18.12 -4.03 13.76
N THR A 249 18.37 -3.25 14.82
CA THR A 249 17.64 -3.43 16.09
C THR A 249 16.16 -3.08 15.95
N ALA A 250 15.81 -2.06 15.16
CA ALA A 250 14.43 -1.73 14.84
C ALA A 250 13.74 -2.86 14.04
N LEU A 251 14.40 -3.41 13.02
CA LEU A 251 13.90 -4.55 12.25
C LEU A 251 13.77 -5.81 13.10
N GLN A 252 14.70 -6.06 14.03
CA GLN A 252 14.61 -7.17 14.99
C GLN A 252 13.44 -6.98 15.95
N ARG A 253 13.21 -5.77 16.46
CA ARG A 253 12.02 -5.46 17.27
C ARG A 253 10.74 -5.59 16.47
N GLN A 254 10.75 -5.13 15.22
CA GLN A 254 9.61 -5.27 14.31
C GLN A 254 9.34 -6.74 14.00
N ALA A 255 10.37 -7.55 13.76
CA ALA A 255 10.25 -8.99 13.56
C ALA A 255 9.75 -9.69 14.84
N ALA A 256 10.24 -9.30 16.02
CA ALA A 256 9.76 -9.80 17.31
C ALA A 256 8.30 -9.40 17.56
N SER A 257 7.88 -8.20 17.15
CA SER A 257 6.48 -7.77 17.24
C SER A 257 5.59 -8.37 16.15
N ARG A 258 6.16 -8.71 14.98
CA ARG A 258 5.44 -9.15 13.78
C ARG A 258 5.43 -10.67 13.62
N SER A 259 6.27 -11.43 14.33
CA SER A 259 6.24 -12.90 14.25
C SER A 259 7.00 -13.61 15.38
N ILE A 260 6.24 -14.12 16.36
CA ILE A 260 6.17 -15.57 16.66
C ILE A 260 4.70 -15.98 16.87
N ALA A 261 3.78 -15.44 16.07
CA ALA A 261 2.41 -15.93 16.02
C ALA A 261 1.79 -15.68 14.64
N GLY A 262 2.49 -16.11 13.58
CA GLY A 262 1.74 -16.77 12.52
C GLY A 262 1.00 -17.95 13.15
N PRO A 263 -0.17 -18.40 12.61
CA PRO A 263 -0.94 -19.47 13.21
C PRO A 263 0.00 -20.60 13.58
N THR A 264 0.11 -20.86 14.88
CA THR A 264 1.08 -21.82 15.42
C THR A 264 0.81 -23.15 14.74
N PHE A 265 1.81 -24.01 14.58
CA PHE A 265 1.57 -25.37 14.08
C PHE A 265 0.43 -26.07 14.83
N ALA A 266 0.26 -25.78 16.13
CA ALA A 266 -0.87 -26.17 16.94
C ALA A 266 -2.23 -25.57 16.48
N ASP A 267 -2.27 -24.29 16.12
CA ASP A 267 -3.48 -23.63 15.59
C ASP A 267 -3.86 -24.19 14.22
N LEU A 268 -2.87 -24.51 13.38
CA LEU A 268 -3.08 -25.18 12.10
C LEU A 268 -3.56 -26.62 12.28
N ALA A 269 -3.01 -27.37 13.24
CA ALA A 269 -3.46 -28.71 13.56
C ALA A 269 -4.91 -28.72 14.12
N SER A 270 -5.28 -27.74 14.95
CA SER A 270 -6.65 -27.57 15.41
C SER A 270 -7.60 -27.26 14.26
N LYS A 271 -7.22 -26.34 13.36
CA LYS A 271 -8.02 -25.99 12.18
C LYS A 271 -8.15 -27.18 11.22
N GLN A 272 -7.11 -27.99 11.06
CA GLN A 272 -7.16 -29.22 10.27
C GLN A 272 -8.16 -30.21 10.86
N GLY A 273 -8.16 -30.41 12.19
CA GLY A 273 -9.15 -31.26 12.86
C GLY A 273 -10.59 -30.77 12.68
N ASP A 274 -10.82 -29.46 12.71
CA ASP A 274 -12.14 -28.86 12.46
C ASP A 274 -12.59 -29.06 11.00
N ILE A 275 -11.67 -29.01 10.04
CA ILE A 275 -11.94 -29.28 8.63
C ILE A 275 -12.32 -30.75 8.46
N ASP A 276 -11.54 -31.68 8.99
CA ASP A 276 -11.83 -33.12 8.89
C ASP A 276 -13.19 -33.46 9.52
N ALA A 277 -13.56 -32.79 10.62
CA ALA A 277 -14.87 -32.96 11.25
C ALA A 277 -16.02 -32.45 10.37
N LYS A 278 -15.82 -31.30 9.71
CA LYS A 278 -16.80 -30.73 8.76
C LYS A 278 -16.91 -31.59 7.50
N GLU A 279 -15.81 -32.11 6.98
CA GLU A 279 -15.82 -33.03 5.84
C GLU A 279 -16.62 -34.29 6.15
N ARG A 280 -16.39 -34.92 7.31
CA ARG A 280 -17.21 -36.05 7.75
C ARG A 280 -18.69 -35.69 7.88
N ARG A 281 -19.00 -34.50 8.42
CA ARG A 281 -20.39 -34.00 8.52
C ARG A 281 -21.02 -33.86 7.14
N VAL A 282 -20.31 -33.24 6.19
CA VAL A 282 -20.77 -33.07 4.81
C VAL A 282 -20.97 -34.44 4.16
N GLU A 283 -20.02 -35.36 4.29
CA GLU A 283 -20.15 -36.70 3.72
C GLU A 283 -21.38 -37.45 4.27
N THR A 284 -21.67 -37.34 5.57
CA THR A 284 -22.88 -37.93 6.16
C THR A 284 -24.16 -37.29 5.63
N LEU A 285 -24.17 -35.96 5.45
CA LEU A 285 -25.31 -35.24 4.90
C LEU A 285 -25.50 -35.55 3.41
N GLU A 286 -24.43 -35.67 2.64
CA GLU A 286 -24.48 -36.06 1.24
C GLU A 286 -24.97 -37.50 1.05
N LYS A 287 -24.60 -38.42 1.94
CA LYS A 287 -25.16 -39.79 1.95
C LYS A 287 -26.66 -39.74 2.25
N ALA A 288 -27.08 -38.99 3.26
CA ALA A 288 -28.50 -38.81 3.58
C ALA A 288 -29.28 -38.16 2.42
N ILE A 289 -28.75 -37.10 1.81
CA ILE A 289 -29.38 -36.43 0.66
C ILE A 289 -29.46 -37.40 -0.54
N ARG A 290 -28.45 -38.24 -0.75
CA ARG A 290 -28.48 -39.26 -1.81
C ARG A 290 -29.60 -40.28 -1.63
N GLU A 291 -29.99 -40.61 -0.40
CA GLU A 291 -31.15 -41.47 -0.14
C GLU A 291 -32.47 -40.79 -0.50
N PHE A 292 -32.51 -39.45 -0.51
CA PHE A 292 -33.66 -38.65 -0.93
C PHE A 292 -33.63 -38.22 -2.40
N ASN A 293 -32.62 -38.64 -3.19
CA ASN A 293 -32.54 -38.36 -4.63
C ASN A 293 -33.71 -39.04 -5.36
N GLY A 294 -34.77 -38.28 -5.59
CA GLY A 294 -36.02 -38.75 -6.16
C GLY A 294 -37.23 -37.98 -5.62
N LEU A 295 -37.08 -37.35 -4.46
CA LEU A 295 -38.09 -36.43 -3.93
C LEU A 295 -37.90 -35.02 -4.50
N PRO A 296 -38.98 -34.34 -4.89
CA PRO A 296 -38.94 -32.94 -5.29
C PRO A 296 -38.32 -32.06 -4.19
N PRO A 297 -37.63 -30.96 -4.53
CA PRO A 297 -37.01 -30.06 -3.55
C PRO A 297 -38.01 -29.38 -2.60
N ASP A 298 -39.31 -29.45 -2.89
CA ASP A 298 -40.40 -28.96 -2.04
C ASP A 298 -40.94 -30.07 -1.11
N VAL A 299 -41.05 -29.76 0.18
CA VAL A 299 -41.46 -30.68 1.26
C VAL A 299 -42.90 -31.15 1.08
N ASP A 300 -43.78 -30.28 0.58
CA ASP A 300 -45.19 -30.61 0.41
C ASP A 300 -45.41 -31.54 -0.80
N VAL A 301 -44.70 -31.28 -1.89
CA VAL A 301 -44.73 -32.14 -3.09
C VAL A 301 -44.09 -33.50 -2.79
N SER A 302 -43.02 -33.53 -1.99
CA SER A 302 -42.40 -34.75 -1.46
C SER A 302 -43.39 -35.62 -0.68
N ARG A 303 -44.18 -35.01 0.21
CA ARG A 303 -45.20 -35.72 0.99
C ARG A 303 -46.31 -36.28 0.08
N ALA A 304 -46.71 -35.54 -0.94
CA ALA A 304 -47.72 -36.00 -1.90
C ALA A 304 -47.24 -37.23 -2.68
N GLU A 305 -46.00 -37.23 -3.18
CA GLU A 305 -45.46 -38.38 -3.94
C GLU A 305 -45.25 -39.62 -3.05
N VAL A 306 -44.83 -39.43 -1.79
CA VAL A 306 -44.75 -40.53 -0.81
C VAL A 306 -46.13 -41.11 -0.52
N GLN A 307 -47.14 -40.29 -0.29
CA GLN A 307 -48.51 -40.77 -0.07
C GLN A 307 -49.03 -41.54 -1.28
N ARG A 308 -48.78 -41.05 -2.50
CA ARG A 308 -49.13 -41.75 -3.73
C ARG A 308 -48.48 -43.15 -3.80
N ALA A 309 -47.15 -43.23 -3.63
CA ALA A 309 -46.43 -44.50 -3.65
C ALA A 309 -46.95 -45.48 -2.56
N GLN A 310 -47.36 -44.95 -1.42
CA GLN A 310 -47.91 -45.75 -0.32
C GLN A 310 -49.28 -46.33 -0.64
N THR A 311 -50.16 -45.56 -1.30
CA THR A 311 -51.45 -46.07 -1.79
C THR A 311 -51.28 -47.14 -2.88
N GLU A 312 -50.33 -46.98 -3.79
CA GLU A 312 -50.01 -48.00 -4.81
C GLU A 312 -49.49 -49.30 -4.14
N LEU A 313 -48.66 -49.20 -3.11
CA LEU A 313 -48.16 -50.36 -2.38
C LEU A 313 -49.26 -51.10 -1.62
N ASP A 314 -50.20 -50.38 -1.01
CA ASP A 314 -51.33 -50.99 -0.31
C ASP A 314 -52.33 -51.67 -1.27
N THR A 315 -52.54 -51.10 -2.46
CA THR A 315 -53.35 -51.76 -3.50
C THR A 315 -52.67 -53.05 -3.99
N LEU A 316 -51.35 -53.04 -4.23
CA LEU A 316 -50.60 -54.24 -4.60
C LEU A 316 -50.60 -55.30 -3.49
N LYS A 317 -50.50 -54.91 -2.22
CA LYS A 317 -50.64 -55.83 -1.08
C LYS A 317 -52.02 -56.47 -1.04
N ARG A 318 -53.07 -55.68 -1.25
CA ARG A 318 -54.45 -56.20 -1.29
C ARG A 318 -54.62 -57.21 -2.42
N ILE A 319 -54.14 -56.89 -3.62
CA ILE A 319 -54.17 -57.82 -4.77
C ILE A 319 -53.40 -59.11 -4.45
N ARG A 320 -52.20 -58.99 -3.85
CA ARG A 320 -51.42 -60.15 -3.41
C ARG A 320 -52.20 -61.00 -2.41
N ASP A 321 -52.85 -60.39 -1.43
CA ASP A 321 -53.59 -61.10 -0.38
C ASP A 321 -54.84 -61.79 -0.95
N GLU A 322 -55.54 -61.13 -1.87
CA GLU A 322 -56.67 -61.72 -2.62
C GLU A 322 -56.23 -62.92 -3.48
N LEU A 323 -55.10 -62.80 -4.18
CA LEU A 323 -54.51 -63.91 -4.96
C LEU A 323 -54.05 -65.07 -4.05
N PHE A 324 -53.41 -64.77 -2.92
CA PHE A 324 -53.02 -65.79 -1.94
C PHE A 324 -54.23 -66.53 -1.39
N GLN A 325 -55.31 -65.80 -1.09
CA GLN A 325 -56.55 -66.38 -0.61
C GLN A 325 -57.22 -67.27 -1.67
N SER A 326 -57.06 -66.93 -2.96
CA SER A 326 -57.55 -67.76 -4.08
C SER A 326 -56.75 -69.04 -4.32
N LEU A 327 -55.49 -69.11 -3.86
CA LEU A 327 -54.59 -70.26 -4.09
C LEU A 327 -54.53 -71.23 -2.90
N GLY A 328 -54.94 -70.79 -1.70
CA GLY A 328 -54.96 -71.57 -0.46
C GLY A 328 -56.34 -72.10 -0.04
N GLY A 329 -57.34 -71.98 -0.91
CA GLY A 329 -58.71 -72.51 -0.73
C GLY A 329 -58.99 -73.74 -1.59
#